data_AF-A0A7W1ITS2-F1
#
_entry.id   AF-A0A7W1ITS2-F1
#
_cell.length_a   1.000
_cell.length_b   1.000
_cell.length_c   1.000
_cell.angle_alpha   90.00
_cell.angle_beta   90.00
_cell.angle_gamma   90.00
#
_symmetry.space_group_name_H-M   'P 1'
#
loop_
_entity.id
_entity.type
_entity.pdbx_description
1 polymer ?
#
loop_
_entity_poly.entity_id
_entity_poly.type
_entity_poly.pdbx_seq_one_letter_code
_entity_poly.pdbx_strand_id
1 'polypeptide(L)'
;MAYLTCPDCRMPNSAADDSPQFLCLSCYAQIVFYTCHGCEYRQAIPQRWQNAFTCGKCDGKVEIPRTRSYAMSTKARDVQGYGYQYPRML
;
A
#
# COMPACT_ATOMS: atom_id res chain seq x y z
N MET A 1 -16.99 4.56 -1.47
CA MET A 1 -16.33 3.44 -0.77
C MET A 1 -15.42 2.75 -1.76
N ALA A 2 -14.16 2.55 -1.39
CA ALA A 2 -13.16 1.91 -2.24
C ALA A 2 -13.02 0.44 -1.87
N TYR A 3 -12.92 -0.43 -2.87
CA TYR A 3 -12.69 -1.86 -2.68
C TYR A 3 -11.25 -2.18 -3.04
N LEU A 4 -10.46 -2.51 -2.03
CA LEU A 4 -9.03 -2.75 -2.17
C LEU A 4 -8.69 -4.18 -1.77
N THR A 5 -7.71 -4.77 -2.44
CA THR A 5 -7.20 -6.09 -2.07
C THR A 5 -6.12 -5.92 -1.00
N CYS A 6 -6.26 -6.62 0.13
CA CYS A 6 -5.23 -6.63 1.16
C CYS A 6 -3.93 -7.25 0.60
N PRO A 7 -2.78 -6.55 0.66
CA PRO A 7 -1.51 -7.09 0.18
C PRO A 7 -1.03 -8.32 0.94
N ASP A 8 -1.44 -8.47 2.21
CA ASP A 8 -1.01 -9.59 3.06
C ASP A 8 -1.81 -10.87 2.81
N CYS A 9 -3.14 -10.81 2.95
CA CYS A 9 -4.00 -12.00 2.89
C CYS A 9 -4.76 -12.16 1.57
N ARG A 10 -4.59 -11.23 0.61
CA ARG A 10 -5.29 -11.22 -0.68
C ARG A 10 -6.81 -11.13 -0.61
N MET A 11 -7.39 -10.88 0.56
CA MET A 11 -8.83 -10.70 0.71
C MET A 11 -9.28 -9.28 0.31
N PRO A 12 -10.44 -9.14 -0.35
CA PRO A 12 -11.03 -7.84 -0.63
C PRO A 12 -11.46 -7.17 0.69
N ASN A 13 -11.24 -5.86 0.78
CA ASN A 13 -11.60 -5.04 1.94
C ASN A 13 -12.18 -3.71 1.49
N SER A 14 -13.17 -3.22 2.24
CA SER A 14 -13.74 -1.89 2.05
C SER A 14 -12.91 -0.84 2.82
N ALA A 15 -12.57 0.25 2.17
CA ALA A 15 -11.94 1.42 2.78
C ALA A 15 -12.79 2.67 2.50
N ALA A 16 -12.81 3.62 3.44
CA ALA A 16 -13.41 4.93 3.20
C ALA A 16 -12.57 5.68 2.16
N ASP A 17 -13.22 6.32 1.19
CA ASP A 17 -12.57 6.86 -0.02
C ASP A 17 -11.42 7.82 0.28
N ASP A 18 -11.60 8.67 1.29
CA ASP A 18 -10.64 9.69 1.71
C ASP A 18 -9.67 9.23 2.81
N SER A 19 -9.74 7.96 3.19
CA SER A 19 -8.86 7.40 4.20
C SER A 19 -7.44 7.23 3.62
N PRO A 20 -6.39 7.56 4.40
CA PRO A 20 -4.99 7.32 4.02
C PRO A 20 -4.54 5.86 4.25
N GLN A 21 -5.39 5.06 4.91
CA GLN A 21 -5.09 3.70 5.34
C GLN A 21 -6.39 2.90 5.56
N PHE A 22 -6.28 1.60 5.76
CA PHE A 22 -7.39 0.78 6.28
C PHE A 22 -6.87 -0.36 7.15
N LEU A 23 -7.71 -0.86 8.05
CA LEU A 23 -7.48 -2.10 8.77
C LEU A 23 -8.14 -3.24 7.98
N CYS A 24 -7.36 -4.26 7.61
CA CYS A 24 -7.92 -5.45 6.99
C CYS A 24 -8.76 -6.24 8.01
N LEU A 25 -10.02 -6.51 7.69
CA LEU A 25 -10.93 -7.22 8.60
C LEU A 25 -10.69 -8.74 8.61
N SER A 26 -9.95 -9.28 7.64
CA SER A 26 -9.66 -10.71 7.53
C SER A 26 -8.39 -11.13 8.28
N CYS A 27 -7.31 -10.35 8.17
CA CYS A 27 -6.02 -10.67 8.80
C CYS A 27 -5.54 -9.63 9.80
N TYR A 28 -6.34 -8.59 10.08
CA TYR A 28 -6.02 -7.51 11.02
C TYR A 28 -4.75 -6.72 10.70
N ALA A 29 -4.23 -6.83 9.47
CA ALA A 29 -3.11 -6.03 9.02
C ALA A 29 -3.53 -4.57 8.80
N GLN A 30 -2.75 -3.64 9.35
CA GLN A 30 -2.87 -2.23 9.02
C GLN A 30 -2.23 -1.96 7.66
N ILE A 31 -3.00 -1.44 6.72
CA ILE A 31 -2.60 -1.20 5.33
C ILE A 31 -2.55 0.30 5.09
N VAL A 32 -1.44 0.79 4.55
CA VAL A 32 -1.27 2.20 4.17
C VAL A 32 -1.12 2.34 2.66
N PHE A 33 -1.28 3.55 2.16
CA PHE A 33 -1.12 3.84 0.74
C PHE A 33 0.15 4.61 0.45
N TYR A 34 0.83 4.24 -0.63
CA TYR A 34 2.09 4.81 -1.04
C TYR A 34 2.10 5.08 -2.56
N THR A 35 2.78 6.14 -2.97
CA THR A 35 2.98 6.45 -4.39
C THR A 35 4.41 6.10 -4.78
N CYS A 36 4.58 5.28 -5.82
CA CYS A 36 5.90 5.02 -6.38
C CYS A 36 6.39 6.28 -7.11
N HIS A 37 7.50 6.88 -6.68
CA HIS A 37 8.06 8.06 -7.35
C HIS A 37 8.64 7.77 -8.75
N GLY A 38 8.89 6.50 -9.11
CA GLY A 38 9.42 6.13 -10.43
C GLY A 38 8.35 5.99 -11.52
N CYS A 39 7.12 5.64 -11.18
CA CYS A 39 6.04 5.41 -12.17
C CYS A 39 4.67 5.96 -11.74
N GLU A 40 4.65 6.75 -10.67
CA GLU A 40 3.46 7.36 -10.04
C GLU A 40 2.38 6.38 -9.60
N TYR A 41 2.69 5.08 -9.57
CA TYR A 41 1.76 4.03 -9.20
C TYR A 41 1.39 4.11 -7.72
N ARG A 42 0.10 4.30 -7.48
CA ARG A 42 -0.52 4.43 -6.15
C ARG A 42 -0.94 3.06 -5.66
N GLN A 43 -0.35 2.60 -4.56
CA GLN A 43 -0.47 1.21 -4.15
C GLN A 43 -0.58 1.04 -2.63
N ALA A 44 -1.25 -0.02 -2.23
CA ALA A 44 -1.39 -0.45 -0.85
C ALA A 44 -0.21 -1.33 -0.40
N ILE A 45 0.29 -1.09 0.82
CA ILE A 45 1.31 -1.91 1.46
C ILE A 45 1.00 -2.13 2.95
N PRO A 46 1.39 -3.27 3.55
CA PRO A 46 1.31 -3.47 4.98
C PRO A 46 2.16 -2.44 5.74
N GLN A 47 1.63 -1.90 6.83
CA GLN A 47 2.34 -0.94 7.65
C GLN A 47 3.61 -1.51 8.29
N ARG A 48 3.59 -2.81 8.58
CA ARG A 48 4.73 -3.52 9.18
C ARG A 48 5.99 -3.57 8.31
N TRP A 49 5.91 -3.27 7.02
CA TRP A 49 7.10 -3.18 6.16
C TRP A 49 7.85 -1.89 6.45
N GLN A 50 9.12 -1.94 6.88
CA GLN A 50 9.80 -0.74 7.40
C GLN A 50 10.85 -0.13 6.47
N ASN A 51 11.50 -0.93 5.62
CA ASN A 51 12.68 -0.48 4.87
C ASN A 51 12.35 -0.11 3.43
N ALA A 52 11.79 -1.06 2.69
CA ALA A 52 11.46 -0.90 1.29
C ALA A 52 10.39 -1.92 0.90
N PHE A 53 9.79 -1.68 -0.26
CA PHE A 53 8.90 -2.60 -0.93
C PHE A 53 9.16 -2.59 -2.44
N THR A 54 8.73 -3.63 -3.13
CA THR A 54 8.78 -3.68 -4.60
C THR A 54 7.49 -3.11 -5.17
N CYS A 55 7.60 -2.12 -6.05
CA CYS A 55 6.45 -1.53 -6.73
C CYS A 55 5.70 -2.59 -7.55
N GLY A 56 4.37 -2.64 -7.41
CA GLY A 56 3.56 -3.63 -8.13
C GLY A 56 3.41 -3.41 -9.64
N LYS A 57 3.88 -2.27 -10.17
CA LYS A 57 3.79 -1.92 -11.60
C LYS A 57 5.13 -1.90 -12.32
N CYS A 58 6.16 -1.28 -11.75
CA CYS A 58 7.47 -1.12 -12.40
C CYS A 58 8.57 -2.03 -11.82
N ASP A 59 8.23 -2.87 -10.83
CA ASP A 59 9.16 -3.73 -10.07
C ASP A 59 10.35 -3.00 -9.42
N GLY A 60 10.35 -1.67 -9.43
CA GLY A 60 11.35 -0.84 -8.78
C GLY A 60 11.29 -0.95 -7.26
N LYS A 61 12.45 -0.86 -6.61
CA LYS A 61 12.55 -0.68 -5.16
C LYS A 61 12.00 0.69 -4.78
N VAL A 62 11.04 0.72 -3.85
CA VAL A 62 10.52 1.94 -3.25
C VAL A 62 10.92 1.96 -1.79
N GLU A 63 11.67 2.98 -1.38
CA GLU A 63 12.10 3.14 0.00
C GLU A 63 10.96 3.73 0.84
N ILE A 64 10.79 3.16 2.03
CA ILE A 64 9.77 3.61 2.98
C ILE A 64 10.44 4.58 3.95
N PRO A 65 9.97 5.83 4.06
CA PRO A 65 10.52 6.76 5.03
C PRO A 65 10.26 6.24 6.46
N ARG A 66 11.24 6.43 7.35
CA ARG A 66 11.13 6.05 8.77
C ARG A 66 9.92 6.71 9.45
N THR A 67 9.62 7.95 9.06
CA THR A 67 8.47 8.70 9.55
C THR A 67 7.42 8.81 8.45
N ARG A 68 6.23 8.24 8.68
CA ARG A 68 5.12 8.29 7.73
C ARG A 68 4.20 9.45 8.07
N SER A 69 4.28 10.54 7.32
CA SER A 69 3.37 11.66 7.46
C SER A 69 2.07 11.38 6.70
N TYR A 70 0.98 11.17 7.44
CA TYR A 70 -0.35 10.88 6.88
C TYR A 70 -0.97 12.07 6.10
N ALA A 71 -0.47 13.29 6.32
CA ALA A 71 -1.00 14.52 5.74
C ALA A 71 -0.83 14.63 4.21
N MET A 72 0.11 13.89 3.60
CA MET A 72 0.36 13.85 2.15
C MET A 72 0.08 12.49 1.53
N SER A 73 -0.59 11.58 2.25
CA SER A 73 -0.77 10.23 1.75
C SER A 73 -1.87 10.16 0.69
N THR A 74 -1.62 9.31 -0.31
CA THR A 74 -2.61 8.81 -1.27
C THR A 74 -3.89 8.39 -0.56
N LYS A 75 -5.04 8.70 -1.16
CA LYS A 75 -6.36 8.32 -0.64
C LYS A 75 -6.78 6.96 -1.18
N ALA A 76 -7.63 6.24 -0.44
CA ALA A 76 -8.09 4.90 -0.81
C ALA A 76 -8.68 4.85 -2.24
N ARG A 77 -9.46 5.88 -2.61
CA ARG A 77 -10.06 5.98 -3.95
C ARG A 77 -9.06 6.06 -5.10
N ASP A 78 -7.83 6.51 -4.82
CA ASP A 78 -6.79 6.73 -5.83
C ASP A 78 -5.84 5.53 -5.95
N VAL A 79 -6.00 4.52 -5.09
CA VAL A 79 -5.16 3.31 -5.06
C VAL A 79 -5.49 2.42 -6.25
N GLN A 80 -4.46 2.06 -7.01
CA GLN A 80 -4.56 1.29 -8.25
C GLN A 80 -4.21 -0.19 -8.06
N GLY A 81 -3.66 -0.57 -6.90
CA GLY A 81 -3.32 -1.96 -6.56
C GLY A 81 -2.43 -2.03 -5.32
N TYR A 82 -1.49 -2.98 -5.29
CA TYR A 82 -0.65 -3.22 -4.11
C TYR A 82 0.82 -3.45 -4.47
N GLY A 83 1.70 -3.17 -3.51
CA GLY A 83 3.12 -3.50 -3.59
C GLY A 83 3.42 -4.93 -3.13
N TYR A 84 4.66 -5.35 -3.33
CA TYR A 84 5.18 -6.66 -2.92
C TYR A 84 6.30 -6.51 -1.88
N GLN A 85 6.49 -7.55 -1.07
CA GLN A 85 7.59 -7.58 -0.11
C GLN A 85 8.93 -7.49 -0.86
N TYR A 86 9.83 -6.65 -0.35
CA TYR A 86 11.17 -6.50 -0.90
C TYR A 86 12.16 -7.45 -0.18
N PRO A 87 13.09 -8.10 -0.91
CA PRO A 87 13.10 -8.21 -2.37
C PRO A 87 12.01 -9.17 -2.85
N ARG A 88 11.35 -8.82 -3.97
CA ARG A 88 10.44 -9.74 -4.66
C ARG A 88 11.29 -10.81 -5.33
N MET A 89 11.30 -12.01 -4.78
CA MET A 89 11.83 -13.18 -5.46
C MET A 89 10.80 -13.54 -6.55
N LEU A 90 11.16 -13.31 -7.81
CA LEU A 90 10.37 -13.69 -8.98
C LEU A 90 10.33 -15.21 -9.13
#